data_AF-A0AAD6G7W4-F1
#
_entry.id   AF-A0AAD6G7W4-F1
#
_cell.length_a   1.000
_cell.length_b   1.000
_cell.length_c   1.000
_cell.angle_alpha   90.00
_cell.angle_beta   90.00
_cell.angle_gamma   90.00
#
_symmetry.space_group_name_H-M   'P 1'
#
loop_
_entity.id
_entity.type
_entity.pdbx_description
1 polymer ?
#
loop_
_entity_poly.entity_id
_entity_poly.type
_entity_poly.pdbx_seq_one_letter_code
_entity_poly.pdbx_strand_id
1 'polypeptide(L)'
;MQPQANRVQIPTLAKTSLHSKKALTVLQVQNEWRNIHAPDLADGYVILVEEALKWGGKADWNGDGYYFVENGQHIWKDVAKAVTTDKFKNGYLKTPDVQPFSVEECPNIDGDLVQGLRSGE
;
A
#
# COMPACT_ATOMS: atom_id res chain seq x y z
N MET A 1 22.12 -0.64 12.86
CA MET A 1 21.30 -1.27 11.80
C MET A 1 19.97 -0.55 11.78
N GLN A 2 19.74 0.34 10.81
CA GLN A 2 18.41 0.94 10.64
C GLN A 2 17.47 -0.17 10.17
N PRO A 3 16.23 -0.26 10.71
CA PRO A 3 15.28 -1.25 10.22
C PRO A 3 15.02 -0.99 8.74
N GLN A 4 15.14 -2.02 7.92
CA GLN A 4 14.82 -1.94 6.51
C GLN A 4 13.33 -1.60 6.38
N ALA A 5 13.04 -0.42 5.81
CA ALA A 5 11.68 0.02 5.59
C ALA A 5 10.99 -0.95 4.62
N ASN A 6 10.02 -1.69 5.13
CA ASN A 6 9.10 -2.44 4.27
C ASN A 6 8.21 -1.40 3.58
N ARG A 7 8.49 -1.13 2.30
CA ARG A 7 7.78 -0.17 1.44
C ARG A 7 6.34 -0.63 1.11
N VAL A 8 5.51 -0.83 2.15
CA VAL A 8 4.12 -1.26 2.03
C VAL A 8 3.23 -0.30 2.81
N GLN A 9 2.69 0.70 2.12
CA GLN A 9 2.04 1.82 2.79
C GLN A 9 0.68 1.46 3.40
N ILE A 10 -0.15 0.67 2.71
CA ILE A 10 -1.46 0.24 3.23
C ILE A 10 -1.33 -0.59 4.52
N PRO A 11 -0.45 -1.62 4.59
CA PRO A 11 -0.18 -2.33 5.85
C PRO A 11 0.34 -1.43 6.96
N THR A 12 1.23 -0.46 6.66
CA THR A 12 1.74 0.46 7.68
C THR A 12 0.64 1.38 8.22
N LEU A 13 -0.26 1.86 7.37
CA LEU A 13 -1.45 2.63 7.80
C LEU A 13 -2.34 1.78 8.71
N ALA A 14 -2.63 0.53 8.33
CA ALA A 14 -3.43 -0.39 9.12
C ALA A 14 -2.78 -0.69 10.49
N LYS A 15 -1.47 -0.92 10.54
CA LYS A 15 -0.74 -1.16 11.79
C LYS A 15 -0.73 0.06 12.70
N THR A 16 -0.44 1.23 12.15
CA THR A 16 -0.40 2.50 12.90
C THR A 16 -1.75 2.78 13.55
N SER A 17 -2.84 2.63 12.79
CA SER A 17 -4.19 2.86 13.32
C SER A 17 -4.61 1.80 14.37
N LEU A 18 -3.96 0.63 14.43
CA LEU A 18 -4.20 -0.35 15.50
C LEU A 18 -3.53 0.12 16.79
N HIS A 19 -2.27 0.54 16.69
CA HIS A 19 -1.49 1.02 17.83
C HIS A 19 -2.08 2.30 18.44
N SER A 20 -2.53 3.23 17.61
CA SER A 20 -3.08 4.51 18.09
C SER A 20 -4.52 4.41 18.59
N LYS A 21 -5.23 3.31 18.28
CA LYS A 21 -6.70 3.16 18.46
C LYS A 21 -7.48 4.33 17.89
N LYS A 22 -6.97 4.94 16.82
CA LYS A 22 -7.60 6.03 16.08
C LYS A 22 -7.84 5.60 14.64
N ALA A 23 -8.95 6.06 14.09
CA ALA A 23 -9.20 6.03 12.66
C ALA A 23 -8.34 7.11 11.99
N LEU A 24 -7.33 6.71 11.24
CA LEU A 24 -6.34 7.62 10.69
C LEU A 24 -6.57 7.82 9.18
N THR A 25 -6.64 9.08 8.72
CA THR A 25 -6.40 9.45 7.33
C THR A 25 -5.39 10.58 7.23
N VAL A 26 -4.39 10.45 6.34
CA VAL A 26 -3.50 11.56 6.02
C VAL A 26 -4.22 12.45 5.04
N LEU A 27 -4.64 13.63 5.52
CA LEU A 27 -5.16 14.74 4.72
C LEU A 27 -6.39 14.38 3.85
N GLN A 28 -6.99 15.38 3.19
CA GLN A 28 -8.14 15.19 2.28
C GLN A 28 -7.69 14.70 0.90
N VAL A 29 -6.95 13.58 0.87
CA VAL A 29 -6.23 13.15 -0.31
C VAL A 29 -7.15 12.34 -1.23
N GLN A 30 -7.46 12.90 -2.39
CA GLN A 30 -8.13 12.22 -3.51
C GLN A 30 -7.13 11.54 -4.45
N ASN A 31 -5.85 11.42 -4.06
CA ASN A 31 -4.82 10.83 -4.90
C ASN A 31 -5.13 9.36 -5.17
N GLU A 32 -5.04 9.02 -6.45
CA GLU A 32 -5.39 7.71 -6.99
C GLU A 32 -4.12 6.98 -7.41
N TRP A 33 -3.82 5.86 -6.76
CA TRP A 33 -2.54 5.17 -6.89
C TRP A 33 -2.75 3.73 -7.36
N ARG A 34 -1.80 3.22 -8.16
CA ARG A 34 -1.76 1.82 -8.58
C ARG A 34 -1.25 0.94 -7.43
N ASN A 35 -1.81 -0.25 -7.32
CA ASN A 35 -1.34 -1.26 -6.38
C ASN A 35 -1.37 -2.65 -7.01
N ILE A 36 -0.72 -3.58 -6.33
CA ILE A 36 -0.79 -5.00 -6.64
C ILE A 36 -0.77 -5.78 -5.34
N HIS A 37 -1.55 -6.85 -5.29
CA HIS A 37 -1.50 -7.78 -4.18
C HIS A 37 -0.28 -8.70 -4.33
N ALA A 38 0.39 -9.04 -3.23
CA ALA A 38 1.67 -9.78 -3.30
C ALA A 38 1.58 -11.13 -4.04
N PRO A 39 0.54 -11.97 -3.81
CA PRO A 39 0.24 -13.13 -4.64
C PRO A 39 0.17 -12.87 -6.15
N ASP A 40 -0.52 -11.81 -6.59
CA ASP A 40 -0.67 -11.51 -8.02
C ASP A 40 0.68 -11.14 -8.66
N LEU A 41 1.55 -10.47 -7.89
CA LEU A 41 2.93 -10.22 -8.31
C LEU A 41 3.73 -11.51 -8.41
N ALA A 42 3.54 -12.46 -7.49
CA ALA A 42 4.17 -13.77 -7.55
C ALA A 42 3.74 -14.54 -8.81
N ASP A 43 2.46 -14.49 -9.16
CA ASP A 43 1.95 -15.08 -10.41
C ASP A 43 2.60 -14.44 -11.64
N GLY A 44 2.81 -13.12 -11.63
CA GLY A 44 3.58 -12.41 -12.66
C GLY A 44 5.00 -12.97 -12.84
N TYR A 45 5.70 -13.27 -11.74
CA TYR A 45 7.01 -13.92 -11.82
C TYR A 45 6.93 -15.36 -12.36
N VAL A 46 5.92 -16.13 -11.96
CA VAL A 46 5.69 -17.49 -12.48
C VAL A 46 5.54 -17.45 -14.00
N ILE A 47 4.72 -16.53 -14.52
CA ILE A 47 4.53 -16.36 -15.97
C ILE A 47 5.87 -16.07 -16.67
N LEU A 48 6.68 -15.16 -16.14
CA LEU A 48 7.99 -14.86 -16.72
C LEU A 48 8.91 -16.10 -16.70
N VAL A 49 8.95 -16.84 -15.59
CA VAL A 49 9.75 -18.08 -15.49
C VAL A 49 9.27 -19.12 -16.50
N GLU A 50 7.96 -19.30 -16.67
CA GLU A 50 7.39 -20.22 -17.66
C GLU A 50 7.74 -19.82 -19.09
N GLU A 51 7.73 -18.53 -19.42
CA GLU A 51 8.18 -18.03 -20.73
C GLU A 51 9.69 -18.24 -20.93
N ALA A 52 10.51 -18.10 -19.89
CA ALA A 52 11.95 -18.36 -19.95
C ALA A 52 12.28 -19.82 -20.30
N LEU A 53 11.44 -20.75 -19.87
CA LEU A 53 11.60 -22.18 -20.15
C LEU A 53 11.18 -22.57 -21.58
N LYS A 54 10.52 -21.67 -22.31
CA LYS A 54 10.13 -21.89 -23.71
C LYS A 54 11.27 -21.46 -24.64
N TRP A 55 11.71 -22.37 -25.51
CA TRP A 55 12.66 -22.08 -26.58
C TRP A 55 12.03 -21.23 -27.69
N GLY A 56 11.85 -19.94 -27.42
CA GLY A 56 11.08 -19.00 -28.25
C GLY A 56 9.80 -18.49 -27.57
N GLY A 57 9.81 -18.36 -26.23
CA GLY A 57 8.74 -17.71 -25.47
C GLY A 57 8.46 -16.27 -25.93
N LYS A 58 7.33 -15.74 -25.49
CA LYS A 58 6.84 -14.39 -25.87
C LYS A 58 7.46 -13.27 -25.04
N ALA A 59 8.12 -13.61 -23.94
CA ALA A 59 8.78 -12.63 -23.09
C ALA A 59 10.09 -12.15 -23.71
N ASP A 60 10.27 -10.84 -23.72
CA ASP A 60 11.54 -10.15 -23.94
C ASP A 60 12.41 -10.16 -22.68
N TRP A 61 13.72 -10.01 -22.87
CA TRP A 61 14.76 -10.13 -21.83
C TRP A 61 15.76 -8.97 -21.91
N ASN A 62 16.62 -8.84 -20.89
CA ASN A 62 17.67 -7.83 -20.82
C ASN A 62 17.11 -6.40 -20.95
N GLY A 63 17.63 -5.60 -21.89
CA GLY A 63 17.24 -4.20 -22.08
C GLY A 63 15.80 -4.01 -22.59
N ASP A 64 15.16 -5.05 -23.09
CA ASP A 64 13.78 -4.99 -23.59
C ASP A 64 12.78 -5.66 -22.63
N GLY A 65 13.28 -6.37 -21.61
CA GLY A 65 12.47 -7.16 -20.67
C GLY A 65 11.91 -6.37 -19.48
N TYR A 66 11.32 -5.20 -19.71
CA TYR A 66 10.71 -4.39 -18.65
C TYR A 66 9.19 -4.62 -18.58
N TYR A 67 8.70 -5.13 -17.46
CA TYR A 67 7.29 -5.45 -17.24
C TYR A 67 6.72 -4.69 -16.04
N PHE A 68 5.61 -4.00 -16.27
CA PHE A 68 4.79 -3.45 -15.20
C PHE A 68 3.70 -4.45 -14.82
N VAL A 69 3.66 -4.85 -13.55
CA VAL A 69 2.62 -5.72 -13.03
C VAL A 69 1.76 -4.89 -12.08
N GLU A 70 0.54 -4.60 -12.52
CA GLU A 70 -0.48 -3.92 -11.74
C GLU A 70 -1.78 -4.73 -11.79
N ASN A 71 -2.50 -4.81 -10.67
CA ASN A 71 -3.80 -5.48 -10.61
C ASN A 71 -4.79 -4.74 -9.70
N GLY A 72 -4.61 -3.43 -9.55
CA GLY A 72 -5.47 -2.65 -8.68
C GLY A 72 -5.17 -1.17 -8.67
N GLN A 73 -6.16 -0.44 -8.17
CA GLN A 73 -6.12 1.00 -8.00
C GLN A 73 -6.81 1.33 -6.69
N HIS A 74 -6.33 2.37 -6.02
CA HIS A 74 -6.94 2.82 -4.78
C HIS A 74 -6.88 4.34 -4.63
N ILE A 75 -7.94 4.87 -4.02
CA ILE A 75 -7.98 6.23 -3.50
C ILE A 75 -7.71 6.15 -2.00
N TRP A 76 -6.79 6.97 -1.49
CA TRP A 76 -6.40 6.91 -0.07
C TRP A 76 -7.56 7.09 0.90
N LYS A 77 -8.54 7.92 0.54
CA LYS A 77 -9.78 8.10 1.31
C LYS A 77 -10.54 6.77 1.49
N ASP A 78 -10.63 5.97 0.45
CA ASP A 78 -11.36 4.70 0.48
C ASP A 78 -10.59 3.64 1.27
N VAL A 79 -9.25 3.62 1.16
CA VAL A 79 -8.40 2.78 2.00
C VAL A 79 -8.56 3.12 3.48
N ALA A 80 -8.50 4.39 3.85
CA ALA A 80 -8.68 4.83 5.23
C ALA A 80 -10.06 4.45 5.78
N LYS A 81 -11.11 4.60 4.96
CA LYS A 81 -12.47 4.18 5.30
C LYS A 81 -12.58 2.66 5.47
N ALA A 82 -11.98 1.88 4.57
CA ALA A 82 -12.00 0.42 4.63
C ALA A 82 -11.31 -0.09 5.90
N VAL A 83 -10.10 0.40 6.19
CA VAL A 83 -9.34 0.04 7.40
C VAL A 83 -10.11 0.40 8.67
N THR A 84 -10.71 1.59 8.72
CA THR A 84 -11.48 2.04 9.89
C THR A 84 -12.75 1.22 10.09
N THR A 85 -13.47 0.93 9.00
CA THR A 85 -14.70 0.12 9.01
C THR A 85 -14.41 -1.28 9.52
N ASP A 86 -13.37 -1.92 9.01
CA ASP A 86 -12.97 -3.27 9.42
C ASP A 86 -12.61 -3.31 10.92
N LYS A 87 -11.88 -2.30 11.41
CA LYS A 87 -11.52 -2.21 12.82
C LYS A 87 -12.68 -1.98 13.76
N PHE A 88 -13.63 -1.15 13.37
CA PHE A 88 -14.85 -0.94 14.14
C PHE A 88 -15.64 -2.25 14.23
N LYS A 89 -15.80 -2.97 13.10
CA LYS A 89 -16.43 -4.30 13.07
C LYS A 89 -15.74 -5.31 13.98
N ASN A 90 -14.41 -5.29 14.04
CA ASN A 90 -13.60 -6.14 14.89
C ASN A 90 -13.43 -5.62 16.35
N GLY A 91 -14.12 -4.52 16.73
CA GLY A 91 -14.12 -3.99 18.10
C GLY A 91 -12.85 -3.25 18.52
N TYR A 92 -11.92 -2.98 17.60
CA TYR A 92 -10.68 -2.23 17.89
C TYR A 92 -10.88 -0.72 18.00
N LEU A 93 -11.98 -0.20 17.42
CA LEU A 93 -12.35 1.21 17.47
C LEU A 93 -13.77 1.38 18.04
N LYS A 94 -14.01 2.51 18.70
CA LYS A 94 -15.33 2.88 19.25
C LYS A 94 -16.26 3.53 18.23
N THR A 95 -15.71 4.03 17.13
CA THR A 95 -16.44 4.68 16.04
C THR A 95 -15.83 4.26 14.69
N PRO A 96 -16.65 4.12 13.63
CA PRO A 96 -16.17 3.95 12.26
C PRO A 96 -15.77 5.28 11.59
N ASP A 97 -15.84 6.42 12.29
CA ASP A 97 -15.56 7.72 11.70
C ASP A 97 -14.07 7.94 11.48
N VAL A 98 -13.71 8.28 10.24
CA VAL A 98 -12.34 8.63 9.87
C VAL A 98 -12.03 10.04 10.35
N GLN A 99 -11.00 10.20 11.17
CA GLN A 99 -10.52 11.51 11.59
C GLN A 99 -9.29 11.92 10.77
N PRO A 100 -9.28 13.15 10.20
CA PRO A 100 -8.06 13.68 9.61
C PRO A 100 -6.99 13.80 10.68
N PHE A 101 -5.79 13.33 10.38
CA PHE A 101 -4.63 13.55 11.24
C PHE A 101 -3.58 14.37 10.49
N SER A 102 -2.89 15.25 11.22
CA SER A 102 -1.72 15.93 10.69
C SER A 102 -0.48 15.07 10.94
N VAL A 103 0.46 15.08 10.00
CA VAL A 103 1.76 14.41 10.15
C VAL A 103 2.47 14.84 11.45
N GLU A 104 2.26 16.08 11.90
CA GLU A 104 2.86 16.60 13.13
C GLU A 104 2.30 15.95 14.40
N GLU A 105 1.05 15.47 14.39
CA GLU A 105 0.38 14.88 15.56
C GLU A 105 0.83 13.45 15.86
N CYS A 106 1.69 12.85 15.02
CA CYS A 106 2.18 11.49 15.18
C CYS A 106 3.67 11.37 14.86
N PRO A 107 4.56 11.76 15.80
CA PRO A 107 6.01 11.71 15.61
C PRO A 107 6.59 10.29 15.42
N ASN A 108 5.79 9.24 15.63
CA ASN A 108 6.17 7.83 15.46
C ASN A 108 5.51 7.17 14.23
N ILE A 109 4.87 7.93 13.35
CA ILE A 109 4.45 7.38 12.05
C ILE A 109 5.69 7.14 11.19
N ASP A 110 5.68 6.00 10.51
CA ASP A 110 6.73 5.62 9.58
C ASP A 110 6.99 6.76 8.58
N GLY A 111 8.23 7.26 8.56
CA GLY A 111 8.61 8.43 7.76
C GLY A 111 8.33 8.26 6.26
N ASP A 112 8.30 7.02 5.79
CA ASP A 112 7.99 6.67 4.41
C ASP A 112 6.52 6.90 4.05
N LEU A 113 5.59 6.69 5.00
CA LEU A 113 4.19 7.08 4.82
C LEU A 113 4.09 8.59 4.69
N VAL A 114 4.78 9.31 5.56
CA VAL A 114 4.78 10.77 5.57
C VAL A 114 5.33 11.34 4.27
N GLN A 115 6.41 10.78 3.74
CA GLN A 115 7.00 11.24 2.47
C GLN A 115 6.11 10.91 1.27
N GLY A 116 5.63 9.67 1.13
CA GLY A 116 4.76 9.30 0.02
C GLY A 116 3.43 10.07 0.00
N LEU A 117 2.91 10.44 1.16
CA LEU A 117 1.67 11.21 1.28
C LEU A 117 1.89 12.72 1.09
N ARG A 118 3.13 13.21 1.22
CA ARG A 118 3.52 14.60 0.93
C ARG A 118 3.87 14.83 -0.53
N SER A 119 4.45 13.83 -1.21
CA SER A 119 4.97 14.01 -2.56
C SER A 119 3.87 14.12 -3.61
N GLY A 120 2.73 13.43 -3.46
CA GLY A 120 1.63 13.50 -4.44
C GLY A 120 2.00 13.02 -5.86
N GLU A 121 3.26 12.65 -6.08
CA GLU A 121 3.84 11.99 -7.25
C GLU A 121 3.84 10.47 -7.06
#